data_AF-A0A530Y598-F1
#
_entry.id   AF-A0A530Y598-F1
#
_cell.length_a   1.000
_cell.length_b   1.000
_cell.length_c   1.000
_cell.angle_alpha   90.00
_cell.angle_beta   90.00
_cell.angle_gamma   90.00
#
_symmetry.space_group_name_H-M   'P 1'
#
loop_
_entity.id
_entity.type
_entity.pdbx_description
1 polymer ?
#
loop_
_entity_poly.entity_id
_entity_poly.type
_entity_poly.pdbx_seq_one_letter_code
_entity_poly.pdbx_strand_id
1 'polypeptide(L)'
;DNTTVVRDMLRLRAEKAKLLGYASYAALKLDDTMAKTPEAVHALLDPVWKKAVEKAASDQIELQRLAAEAGSNEEFAAWDWRFYQEKLRAEKFAFDEAELKPYLQLDRIIDACFDVATKLFGISFEEKQGIATWHPDARVFVVRNADGSERGLFLADYFARPSKRSGAWMSALKSGYKLGDGSRPVIYNIMN
;
A
#
# COMPACT_ATOMS: atom_id res chain seq x y z
N ASP A 1 -2.24 -22.77 8.01
CA ASP A 1 -0.76 -22.85 7.99
C ASP A 1 -0.31 -22.81 6.53
N ASN A 2 0.66 -21.95 6.20
CA ASN A 2 1.19 -21.77 4.84
C ASN A 2 2.60 -22.34 4.65
N THR A 3 3.18 -22.97 5.67
CA THR A 3 4.60 -23.39 5.68
C THR A 3 4.94 -24.35 4.54
N THR A 4 4.15 -25.41 4.36
CA THR A 4 4.35 -26.40 3.28
C THR A 4 4.15 -25.77 1.90
N VAL A 5 3.12 -24.92 1.76
CA VAL A 5 2.83 -24.21 0.50
C VAL A 5 4.01 -23.33 0.08
N VAL A 6 4.61 -22.60 1.02
CA VAL A 6 5.79 -21.76 0.76
C VAL A 6 7.00 -22.61 0.37
N ARG A 7 7.25 -23.73 1.07
CA ARG A 7 8.35 -24.65 0.76
C ARG A 7 8.24 -25.18 -0.67
N ASP A 8 7.06 -25.69 -1.04
CA ASP A 8 6.82 -26.23 -2.38
C ASP A 8 6.93 -25.16 -3.45
N MET A 9 6.41 -23.95 -3.17
CA MET A 9 6.53 -22.81 -4.07
C MET A 9 7.98 -22.42 -4.33
N LEU A 10 8.85 -22.41 -3.31
CA LEU A 10 10.27 -22.12 -3.49
C LEU A 10 10.97 -23.19 -4.35
N ARG A 11 10.68 -24.48 -4.10
CA ARG A 11 11.20 -25.58 -4.91
C ARG A 11 10.80 -25.44 -6.38
N LEU A 12 9.51 -25.24 -6.64
CA LEU A 12 8.96 -25.11 -8.01
C LEU A 12 9.48 -23.86 -8.72
N ARG A 13 9.68 -22.75 -8.00
CA ARG A 13 10.29 -21.52 -8.54
C ARG A 13 11.74 -21.74 -8.96
N ALA A 14 12.53 -22.45 -8.17
CA ALA A 14 13.91 -22.78 -8.51
C ALA A 14 13.98 -23.71 -9.73
N GLU A 15 13.13 -24.74 -9.77
CA GLU A 15 13.01 -25.66 -10.92
C GLU A 15 12.63 -24.92 -12.21
N LYS A 16 11.61 -24.06 -12.15
CA LYS A 16 11.19 -23.22 -13.28
C LYS A 16 12.32 -22.33 -13.81
N ALA A 17 13.07 -21.68 -12.93
CA ALA A 17 14.18 -20.82 -13.34
C ALA A 17 15.27 -21.61 -14.07
N LYS A 18 15.65 -22.77 -13.52
CA LYS A 18 16.65 -23.66 -14.13
C LYS A 18 16.23 -24.14 -15.51
N LEU A 19 14.96 -24.54 -15.68
CA LEU A 19 14.43 -24.98 -16.98
C LEU A 19 14.47 -23.89 -18.05
N LEU A 20 14.33 -22.63 -17.64
CA LEU A 20 14.39 -21.47 -18.53
C LEU A 20 15.81 -20.90 -18.71
N GLY A 21 16.83 -21.55 -18.13
CA GLY A 21 18.23 -21.13 -18.26
C GLY A 21 18.68 -20.02 -17.31
N TYR A 22 17.88 -19.65 -16.31
CA TYR A 22 18.23 -18.62 -15.33
C TYR A 22 18.91 -19.24 -14.09
N ALA A 23 19.87 -18.51 -13.52
CA ALA A 23 20.59 -18.92 -12.32
C ALA A 23 19.71 -19.01 -11.06
N SER A 24 18.63 -18.22 -10.99
CA SER A 24 17.69 -18.20 -9.88
C SER A 24 16.33 -17.69 -10.31
N TYR A 25 15.30 -17.92 -9.48
CA TYR A 25 13.99 -17.34 -9.73
C TYR A 25 13.99 -15.81 -9.63
N ALA A 26 14.90 -15.22 -8.83
CA ALA A 26 15.07 -13.78 -8.77
C ALA A 26 15.59 -13.23 -10.10
N ALA A 27 16.61 -13.88 -10.69
CA ALA A 27 17.11 -13.50 -12.02
C ALA A 27 16.01 -13.60 -13.09
N LEU A 28 15.25 -14.71 -13.11
CA LEU A 28 14.10 -14.86 -14.00
C LEU A 28 13.06 -13.75 -13.79
N LYS A 29 12.73 -13.42 -12.55
CA LYS A 29 11.64 -12.49 -12.25
C LYS A 29 12.02 -11.03 -12.43
N LEU A 30 13.32 -10.70 -12.45
CA LEU A 30 13.82 -9.34 -12.59
C LEU A 30 14.15 -8.96 -14.04
N ASP A 31 14.29 -9.95 -14.94
CA ASP A 31 14.67 -9.76 -16.34
C ASP A 31 13.77 -8.73 -17.08
N ASP A 32 12.46 -8.84 -16.87
CA ASP A 32 11.44 -7.94 -17.45
C ASP A 32 11.19 -6.66 -16.62
N THR A 33 11.94 -6.46 -15.53
CA THR A 33 11.78 -5.29 -14.64
C THR A 33 12.82 -4.22 -14.92
N MET A 34 12.72 -3.08 -14.24
CA MET A 34 13.70 -1.99 -14.33
C MET A 34 15.03 -2.34 -13.66
N ALA A 35 15.02 -3.13 -12.58
CA ALA A 35 16.23 -3.47 -11.82
C ALA A 35 17.11 -4.50 -12.54
N LYS A 36 16.54 -5.30 -13.45
CA LYS A 36 17.20 -6.31 -14.29
C LYS A 36 17.84 -7.48 -13.55
N THR A 37 18.66 -7.24 -12.54
CA THR A 37 19.42 -8.30 -11.86
C THR A 37 19.26 -8.26 -10.34
N PRO A 38 19.38 -9.41 -9.65
CA PRO A 38 19.38 -9.45 -8.19
C PRO A 38 20.46 -8.56 -7.57
N GLU A 39 21.64 -8.45 -8.19
CA GLU A 39 22.75 -7.66 -7.69
C GLU A 39 22.42 -6.17 -7.69
N ALA A 40 21.73 -5.66 -8.72
CA ALA A 40 21.28 -4.28 -8.76
C ALA A 40 20.22 -3.99 -7.69
N VAL A 41 19.36 -4.97 -7.36
CA VAL A 41 18.43 -4.86 -6.24
C VAL A 41 19.18 -4.74 -4.93
N HIS A 42 20.16 -5.62 -4.67
CA HIS A 42 20.97 -5.56 -3.44
C HIS A 42 21.80 -4.29 -3.33
N ALA A 43 22.39 -3.82 -4.44
CA ALA A 43 23.12 -2.56 -4.48
C ALA A 43 22.26 -1.35 -4.06
N LEU A 44 20.93 -1.41 -4.28
CA LEU A 44 19.98 -0.39 -3.81
C LEU A 44 19.53 -0.64 -2.36
N LEU A 45 19.19 -1.89 -2.01
CA LEU A 45 18.56 -2.20 -0.73
C LEU A 45 19.54 -2.28 0.43
N ASP A 46 20.75 -2.82 0.22
CA ASP A 46 21.71 -3.06 1.31
C ASP A 46 22.18 -1.75 1.98
N PRO A 47 22.45 -0.64 1.25
CA PRO A 47 22.76 0.64 1.88
C PRO A 47 21.60 1.19 2.73
N VAL A 48 20.37 1.05 2.24
CA VAL A 48 19.16 1.47 2.97
C VAL A 48 18.98 0.61 4.23
N TRP A 49 19.15 -0.71 4.10
CA TRP A 49 19.06 -1.66 5.21
C TRP A 49 20.06 -1.32 6.31
N LYS A 50 21.32 -1.08 5.98
CA LYS A 50 22.35 -0.72 6.97
C LYS A 50 21.95 0.51 7.78
N LYS A 51 21.48 1.57 7.11
CA LYS A 51 21.02 2.80 7.79
C LYS A 51 19.73 2.61 8.57
N ALA A 52 18.81 1.80 8.07
CA ALA A 52 17.58 1.47 8.76
C ALA A 52 17.85 0.68 10.06
N VAL A 53 18.78 -0.28 10.05
CA VAL A 53 19.16 -1.05 11.25
C VAL A 53 19.85 -0.17 12.28
N GLU A 54 20.79 0.68 11.86
CA GLU A 54 21.43 1.67 12.75
C GLU A 54 20.38 2.56 13.43
N LYS A 55 19.40 3.06 12.68
CA LYS A 55 18.32 3.90 13.20
C LYS A 55 17.37 3.11 14.12
N ALA A 56 16.96 1.90 13.73
CA ALA A 56 16.07 1.06 14.53
C ALA A 56 16.70 0.69 15.88
N ALA A 57 18.00 0.38 15.91
CA ALA A 57 18.71 0.12 17.16
C ALA A 57 18.72 1.36 18.08
N SER A 58 18.97 2.55 17.50
CA SER A 58 18.89 3.81 18.27
C SER A 58 17.48 4.09 18.78
N ASP A 59 16.44 3.80 17.98
CA ASP A 59 15.06 3.97 18.42
C ASP A 59 14.71 2.98 19.52
N GLN A 60 15.13 1.72 19.43
CA GLN A 60 14.89 0.70 20.46
C GLN A 60 15.45 1.11 21.83
N ILE A 61 16.61 1.77 21.89
CA ILE A 61 17.18 2.29 23.14
C ILE A 61 16.24 3.30 23.79
N GLU A 62 15.69 4.22 23.00
CA GLU A 62 14.75 5.24 23.48
C GLU A 62 13.42 4.62 23.94
N LEU A 63 12.94 3.61 23.21
CA LEU A 63 11.73 2.88 23.57
C LEU A 63 11.92 2.07 24.86
N GLN A 64 13.07 1.42 25.04
CA GLN A 64 13.42 0.72 26.27
C GLN A 64 13.53 1.69 27.45
N ARG A 65 14.09 2.89 27.27
CA ARG A 65 14.12 3.93 28.29
C ARG A 65 12.71 4.26 28.78
N LEU A 66 11.78 4.51 27.86
CA LEU A 66 10.38 4.80 28.19
C LEU A 66 9.69 3.62 28.88
N ALA A 67 10.03 2.38 28.51
CA ALA A 67 9.52 1.20 29.19
C ALA A 67 10.02 1.09 30.63
N ALA A 68 11.31 1.33 30.86
CA ALA A 68 11.91 1.33 32.19
C ALA A 68 11.33 2.44 33.09
N GLU A 69 11.15 3.65 32.56
CA GLU A 69 10.52 4.77 33.28
C GLU A 69 9.05 4.50 33.63
N ALA A 70 8.36 3.71 32.80
CA ALA A 70 7.01 3.23 33.09
C ALA A 70 6.97 2.05 34.10
N GLY A 71 8.13 1.63 34.62
CA GLY A 71 8.26 0.57 35.62
C GLY A 71 8.42 -0.84 35.06
N SER A 72 8.63 -0.99 33.75
CA SER A 72 8.96 -2.30 33.16
C SER A 72 10.39 -2.69 33.51
N ASN A 73 10.56 -3.94 33.96
CA ASN A 73 11.87 -4.57 34.17
C ASN A 73 12.13 -5.72 33.18
N GLU A 74 11.25 -5.88 32.18
CA GLU A 74 11.34 -6.96 31.19
C GLU A 74 12.23 -6.56 30.01
N GLU A 75 12.70 -7.57 29.26
CA GLU A 75 13.41 -7.37 28.00
C GLU A 75 12.46 -6.82 26.93
N PHE A 76 12.88 -5.79 26.18
CA PHE A 76 12.06 -5.20 25.12
C PHE A 76 11.66 -6.25 24.09
N ALA A 77 10.36 -6.44 23.89
CA ALA A 77 9.85 -7.38 22.91
C ALA A 77 9.19 -6.66 21.72
N ALA A 78 8.97 -7.42 20.65
CA ALA A 78 8.42 -6.86 19.41
C ALA A 78 7.02 -6.25 19.58
N TRP A 79 6.21 -6.75 20.52
CA TRP A 79 4.86 -6.22 20.80
C TRP A 79 4.89 -4.88 21.54
N ASP A 80 5.97 -4.57 22.26
CA ASP A 80 6.13 -3.31 23.01
C ASP A 80 6.40 -2.13 22.07
N TRP A 81 6.98 -2.41 20.90
CA TRP A 81 7.46 -1.41 19.96
C TRP A 81 6.40 -0.36 19.63
N ARG A 82 5.22 -0.78 19.18
CA ARG A 82 4.17 0.15 18.72
C ARG A 82 3.64 1.00 19.87
N PHE A 83 3.50 0.42 21.06
CA PHE A 83 2.99 1.13 22.22
C PHE A 83 3.96 2.24 22.67
N TYR A 84 5.23 1.91 22.86
CA TYR A 84 6.23 2.92 23.28
C TYR A 84 6.59 3.89 22.16
N GLN A 85 6.43 3.51 20.88
CA GLN A 85 6.66 4.43 19.77
C GLN A 85 5.67 5.60 19.77
N GLU A 86 4.40 5.38 20.15
CA GLU A 86 3.44 6.47 20.32
C GLU A 86 3.81 7.39 21.48
N LYS A 87 4.27 6.84 22.61
CA LYS A 87 4.78 7.64 23.74
C LYS A 87 6.00 8.47 23.34
N LEU A 88 6.95 7.88 22.61
CA LEU A 88 8.13 8.58 22.11
C LEU A 88 7.76 9.69 21.12
N ARG A 89 6.75 9.47 20.27
CA ARG A 89 6.23 10.49 19.34
C ARG A 89 5.62 11.66 20.09
N ALA A 90 4.82 11.39 21.13
CA ALA A 90 4.25 12.42 21.99
C ALA A 90 5.34 13.22 22.72
N GLU A 91 6.36 12.57 23.28
CA GLU A 91 7.49 13.24 23.95
C GLU A 91 8.29 14.14 22.98
N LYS A 92 8.61 13.64 21.78
CA LYS A 92 9.49 14.35 20.84
C LYS A 92 8.81 15.46 20.05
N PHE A 93 7.53 15.30 19.75
CA PHE A 93 6.82 16.18 18.81
C PHE A 93 5.59 16.87 19.41
N ALA A 94 5.26 16.61 20.68
CA ALA A 94 4.01 17.05 21.29
C ALA A 94 2.79 16.72 20.40
N PHE A 95 2.80 15.51 19.84
CA PHE A 95 1.83 15.06 18.84
C PHE A 95 1.14 13.77 19.29
N ASP A 96 -0.19 13.77 19.19
CA ASP A 96 -1.04 12.59 19.37
C ASP A 96 -1.87 12.34 18.10
N GLU A 97 -1.76 11.13 17.56
CA GLU A 97 -2.53 10.71 16.38
C GLU A 97 -4.04 10.66 16.66
N ALA A 98 -4.44 10.41 17.92
CA ALA A 98 -5.84 10.43 18.34
C ALA A 98 -6.46 11.83 18.26
N GLU A 99 -5.68 12.89 18.50
CA GLU A 99 -6.12 14.28 18.36
C GLU A 99 -6.33 14.67 16.89
N LEU A 100 -5.59 14.05 15.97
CA LEU A 100 -5.72 14.31 14.53
C LEU A 100 -6.96 13.62 13.93
N LYS A 101 -7.36 12.46 14.46
CA LYS A 101 -8.42 11.60 13.91
C LYS A 101 -9.74 12.33 13.57
N PRO A 102 -10.28 13.24 14.41
CA PRO A 102 -11.53 13.95 14.09
C PRO A 102 -11.45 14.84 12.85
N TYR A 103 -10.25 15.28 12.47
CA TYR A 103 -10.01 16.14 11.30
C TYR A 103 -9.88 15.35 9.99
N LEU A 104 -9.62 14.03 10.07
CA LEU A 104 -9.40 13.16 8.91
C LEU A 104 -10.68 12.37 8.57
N GLN A 105 -11.80 13.06 8.42
CA GLN A 105 -13.07 12.45 8.01
C GLN A 105 -12.94 11.89 6.59
N LEU A 106 -13.31 10.62 6.39
CA LEU A 106 -13.11 9.91 5.13
C LEU A 106 -13.62 10.70 3.92
N ASP A 107 -14.86 11.20 3.97
CA ASP A 107 -15.44 11.98 2.86
C ASP A 107 -14.63 13.24 2.55
N ARG A 108 -14.10 13.92 3.57
CA ARG A 108 -13.26 15.11 3.38
C ARG A 108 -11.90 14.78 2.78
N ILE A 109 -11.34 13.61 3.11
CA ILE A 109 -10.09 13.14 2.52
C ILE A 109 -10.31 12.73 1.06
N ILE A 110 -11.44 12.09 0.74
CA ILE A 110 -11.81 11.78 -0.66
C ILE A 110 -11.95 13.08 -1.47
N ASP A 111 -12.69 14.06 -0.95
CA ASP A 111 -12.83 15.37 -1.58
C ASP A 111 -11.47 16.04 -1.82
N ALA A 112 -10.58 16.02 -0.82
CA ALA A 112 -9.24 16.58 -0.94
C ALA A 112 -8.38 15.85 -1.98
N CYS A 113 -8.44 14.52 -2.05
CA CYS A 113 -7.74 13.75 -3.08
C CYS A 113 -8.24 14.11 -4.49
N PHE A 114 -9.55 14.27 -4.67
CA PHE A 114 -10.14 14.67 -5.94
C PHE A 114 -9.82 16.13 -6.30
N ASP A 115 -9.81 17.05 -5.33
CA ASP A 115 -9.41 18.44 -5.54
C ASP A 115 -7.94 18.56 -5.99
N VAL A 116 -7.03 17.81 -5.38
CA VAL A 116 -5.62 17.76 -5.82
C VAL A 116 -5.52 17.24 -7.25
N ALA A 117 -6.22 16.16 -7.58
CA ALA A 117 -6.23 15.62 -8.95
C ALA A 117 -6.86 16.60 -9.95
N THR A 118 -7.88 17.35 -9.55
CA THR A 118 -8.50 18.40 -10.35
C THR A 118 -7.50 19.53 -10.63
N LYS A 119 -6.79 20.02 -9.61
CA LYS A 119 -5.80 21.10 -9.75
C LYS A 119 -4.59 20.71 -10.60
N LEU A 120 -4.11 19.47 -10.46
CA LEU A 120 -2.93 19.00 -11.18
C LEU A 120 -3.23 18.54 -12.62
N PHE A 121 -4.39 17.93 -12.86
CA PHE A 121 -4.68 17.25 -14.13
C PHE A 121 -5.93 17.76 -14.85
N GLY A 122 -6.68 18.68 -14.26
CA GLY A 122 -7.90 19.23 -14.85
C GLY A 122 -9.05 18.23 -14.98
N ILE A 123 -9.01 17.12 -14.27
CA ILE A 123 -10.08 16.10 -14.28
C ILE A 123 -11.10 16.37 -13.18
N SER A 124 -12.35 15.93 -13.36
CA SER A 124 -13.40 16.04 -12.35
C SER A 124 -14.04 14.69 -12.05
N PHE A 125 -14.65 14.58 -10.87
CA PHE A 125 -15.24 13.35 -10.35
C PHE A 125 -16.70 13.60 -10.00
N GLU A 126 -17.59 12.79 -10.55
CA GLU A 126 -19.03 12.83 -10.28
C GLU A 126 -19.46 11.50 -9.68
N GLU A 127 -19.89 11.50 -8.42
CA GLU A 127 -20.41 10.28 -7.80
C GLU A 127 -21.75 9.87 -8.41
N LYS A 128 -21.88 8.59 -8.75
CA LYS A 128 -23.10 8.00 -9.29
C LYS A 128 -23.65 6.95 -8.34
N GLN A 129 -24.87 7.20 -7.89
CA GLN A 129 -25.65 6.25 -7.10
C GLN A 129 -26.47 5.31 -7.99
N GLY A 130 -26.89 4.17 -7.46
CA GLY A 130 -27.76 3.22 -8.16
C GLY A 130 -27.07 2.34 -9.20
N ILE A 131 -25.74 2.42 -9.33
CA ILE A 131 -24.95 1.48 -10.13
C ILE A 131 -24.69 0.24 -9.27
N ALA A 132 -25.07 -0.94 -9.78
CA ALA A 132 -24.82 -2.20 -9.09
C ALA A 132 -23.31 -2.46 -8.99
N THR A 133 -22.83 -2.71 -7.77
CA THR A 133 -21.45 -3.07 -7.44
C THR A 133 -21.42 -4.40 -6.68
N TRP A 134 -20.24 -4.89 -6.31
CA TRP A 134 -20.10 -6.11 -5.49
C TRP A 134 -20.48 -5.91 -4.01
N HIS A 135 -20.65 -4.67 -3.53
CA HIS A 135 -20.99 -4.36 -2.15
C HIS A 135 -21.68 -2.99 -2.04
N PRO A 136 -22.74 -2.83 -1.22
CA PRO A 136 -23.48 -1.56 -1.11
C PRO A 136 -22.61 -0.37 -0.70
N ASP A 137 -21.56 -0.58 0.10
CA ASP A 137 -20.64 0.50 0.50
C ASP A 137 -19.63 0.92 -0.59
N ALA A 138 -19.55 0.17 -1.70
CA ALA A 138 -18.65 0.53 -2.80
C ALA A 138 -19.24 1.70 -3.59
N ARG A 139 -18.47 2.79 -3.68
CA ARG A 139 -18.86 4.04 -4.35
C ARG A 139 -18.36 4.04 -5.79
N VAL A 140 -19.12 4.66 -6.69
CA VAL A 140 -18.79 4.76 -8.12
C VAL A 140 -18.71 6.22 -8.53
N PHE A 141 -17.64 6.59 -9.23
CA PHE A 141 -17.37 7.93 -9.70
C PHE A 141 -17.12 7.91 -11.21
N VAL A 142 -17.83 8.77 -11.94
CA VAL A 142 -17.52 9.09 -13.34
C VAL A 142 -16.40 10.12 -13.35
N VAL A 143 -15.30 9.79 -14.02
CA VAL A 143 -14.16 10.70 -14.18
C VAL A 143 -14.27 11.40 -15.52
N ARG A 144 -14.18 12.72 -15.55
CA ARG A 144 -14.24 13.54 -16.77
C ARG A 144 -12.96 14.32 -16.99
N ASN A 145 -12.63 14.58 -18.25
CA ASN A 145 -11.56 15.51 -18.62
C ASN A 145 -12.05 16.96 -18.50
N ALA A 146 -11.13 17.92 -18.64
CA ALA A 146 -11.44 19.36 -18.60
C ALA A 146 -12.45 19.81 -19.67
N ASP A 147 -12.52 19.12 -20.81
CA ASP A 147 -13.49 19.36 -21.89
C ASP A 147 -14.87 18.72 -21.63
N GLY A 148 -15.06 18.08 -20.48
CA GLY A 148 -16.29 17.39 -20.09
C GLY A 148 -16.43 15.96 -20.64
N SER A 149 -15.53 15.52 -21.53
CA SER A 149 -15.53 14.17 -22.06
C SER A 149 -15.26 13.14 -20.97
N GLU A 150 -15.95 12.00 -21.03
CA GLU A 150 -15.74 10.93 -20.06
C GLU A 150 -14.36 10.30 -20.25
N ARG A 151 -13.60 10.23 -19.17
CA ARG A 151 -12.29 9.60 -19.09
C ARG A 151 -12.39 8.13 -18.68
N GLY A 152 -13.31 7.79 -17.79
CA GLY A 152 -13.57 6.43 -17.34
C GLY A 152 -14.33 6.38 -16.01
N LEU A 153 -14.36 5.20 -15.40
CA LEU A 153 -15.00 4.98 -14.10
C LEU A 153 -13.97 4.67 -13.03
N PHE A 154 -14.17 5.23 -11.85
CA PHE A 154 -13.42 4.94 -10.64
C PHE A 154 -14.37 4.40 -9.57
N LEU A 155 -14.05 3.24 -9.03
CA LEU A 155 -14.78 2.62 -7.93
C LEU A 155 -13.91 2.62 -6.68
N ALA A 156 -14.51 2.79 -5.52
CA ALA A 156 -13.78 2.74 -4.26
C ALA A 156 -14.56 2.02 -3.17
N ASP A 157 -13.88 1.11 -2.48
CA ASP A 157 -14.47 0.28 -1.43
C ASP A 157 -13.57 0.32 -0.18
N TYR A 158 -13.92 1.23 0.73
CA TYR A 158 -13.01 1.73 1.76
C TYR A 158 -12.94 0.88 3.04
N PHE A 159 -14.03 0.21 3.41
CA PHE A 159 -14.15 -0.36 4.76
C PHE A 159 -13.72 -1.81 4.85
N ALA A 160 -13.01 -2.17 5.92
CA ALA A 160 -12.75 -3.56 6.26
C ALA A 160 -14.04 -4.35 6.48
N ARG A 161 -14.03 -5.61 6.03
CA ARG A 161 -15.06 -6.60 6.35
C ARG A 161 -14.48 -8.01 6.24
N PRO A 162 -15.02 -9.01 6.96
CA PRO A 162 -14.47 -10.37 6.98
C PRO A 162 -14.34 -11.05 5.61
N SER A 163 -15.26 -10.73 4.69
CA SER A 163 -15.25 -11.28 3.33
C SER A 163 -14.29 -10.59 2.37
N LYS A 164 -13.66 -9.48 2.77
CA LYS A 164 -12.74 -8.70 1.94
C LYS A 164 -11.29 -9.01 2.36
N ARG A 165 -10.45 -9.29 1.36
CA ARG A 165 -8.99 -9.39 1.54
C ARG A 165 -8.45 -8.14 2.25
N SER A 166 -7.50 -8.32 3.18
CA SER A 166 -6.87 -7.20 3.89
C SER A 166 -5.80 -6.48 3.04
N GLY A 167 -5.66 -5.17 3.24
CA GLY A 167 -4.62 -4.32 2.68
C GLY A 167 -5.19 -3.11 1.96
N ALA A 168 -4.37 -2.45 1.15
CA ALA A 168 -4.84 -1.45 0.19
C ALA A 168 -4.26 -1.78 -1.19
N TRP A 169 -5.08 -1.73 -2.23
CA TRP A 169 -4.64 -1.96 -3.60
C TRP A 169 -5.52 -1.28 -4.62
N MET A 170 -4.95 -1.07 -5.81
CA MET A 170 -5.63 -0.61 -7.01
C MET A 170 -5.61 -1.74 -8.03
N SER A 171 -6.69 -1.90 -8.79
CA SER A 171 -6.68 -2.74 -10.00
C SER A 171 -7.68 -2.24 -11.04
N ALA A 172 -7.60 -2.80 -12.24
CA ALA A 172 -8.52 -2.51 -13.34
C ALA A 172 -9.54 -3.64 -13.49
N LEU A 173 -10.82 -3.31 -13.46
CA LEU A 173 -11.88 -4.21 -13.96
C LEU A 173 -11.85 -4.25 -15.48
N LYS A 174 -11.54 -3.11 -16.10
CA LYS A 174 -11.38 -2.97 -17.54
C LYS A 174 -10.21 -2.04 -17.83
N SER A 175 -9.24 -2.50 -18.60
CA SER A 175 -8.14 -1.65 -19.06
C SER A 175 -8.60 -0.69 -20.16
N GLY A 176 -7.98 0.49 -20.22
CA GLY A 176 -8.16 1.43 -21.31
C GLY A 176 -7.28 1.07 -22.51
N TYR A 177 -7.79 1.23 -23.73
CA TYR A 177 -7.03 1.05 -24.97
C TYR A 177 -7.66 1.82 -26.13
N LYS A 178 -6.92 1.98 -27.23
CA LYS A 178 -7.35 2.71 -28.45
C LYS A 178 -7.61 1.83 -29.67
N LEU A 179 -7.30 0.54 -29.61
CA LEU A 179 -7.54 -0.40 -30.71
C LEU A 179 -9.04 -0.56 -30.98
N GLY A 180 -9.46 -0.58 -32.25
CA GLY A 180 -10.86 -0.67 -32.64
C GLY A 180 -11.69 0.51 -32.12
N ASP A 181 -12.86 0.24 -31.57
CA ASP A 181 -13.72 1.26 -30.93
C ASP A 181 -13.12 1.83 -29.63
N GLY A 182 -11.98 1.28 -29.19
CA GLY A 182 -11.32 1.64 -27.96
C GLY A 182 -12.10 1.22 -26.72
N SER A 183 -11.54 1.57 -25.56
CA SER A 183 -12.15 1.30 -24.27
C SER A 183 -11.70 2.33 -23.26
N ARG A 184 -12.64 2.88 -22.48
CA ARG A 184 -12.34 3.65 -21.28
C ARG A 184 -12.02 2.70 -20.12
N PRO A 185 -11.06 3.05 -19.25
CA PRO A 185 -10.74 2.24 -18.10
C PRO A 185 -11.87 2.27 -17.06
N VAL A 186 -12.01 1.13 -16.37
CA VAL A 186 -12.79 1.00 -15.14
C VAL A 186 -11.83 0.53 -14.07
N ILE A 187 -11.49 1.44 -13.16
CA ILE A 187 -10.50 1.24 -12.11
C ILE A 187 -11.20 1.13 -10.77
N TYR A 188 -10.63 0.35 -9.86
CA TYR A 188 -11.08 0.32 -8.48
C TYR A 188 -9.94 0.39 -7.48
N ASN A 189 -10.19 1.07 -6.37
CA ASN A 189 -9.35 1.04 -5.16
C ASN A 189 -10.08 0.29 -4.05
N ILE A 190 -9.35 -0.60 -3.38
CA ILE A 190 -9.81 -1.29 -2.17
C ILE A 190 -8.95 -0.85 -1.00
N MET A 191 -9.61 -0.60 0.14
CA MET A 191 -8.98 -0.34 1.43
C MET A 191 -9.68 -1.16 2.53
N ASN A 192 -9.12 -1.11 3.74
CA ASN A 192 -9.59 -1.79 4.94
C ASN A 192 -9.62 -0.83 6.13
#